data_AF-A0A522M5F1-F1
#
_entry.id   AF-A0A522M5F1-F1
#
_cell.length_a   1.000
_cell.length_b   1.000
_cell.length_c   1.000
_cell.angle_alpha   90.00
_cell.angle_beta   90.00
_cell.angle_gamma   90.00
#
_symmetry.space_group_name_H-M   'P 1'
#
loop_
_entity.id
_entity.type
_entity.pdbx_description
1 polymer ?
#
loop_
_entity_poly.entity_id
_entity_poly.type
_entity_poly.pdbx_seq_one_letter_code
_entity_poly.pdbx_strand_id
1 'polypeptide(L)'
;MKYSNNYILYPVNRALERAIADSLRLLGDEAAAAAKPDTQITVADKFLHTRGNYELRHFSTNILESAQAAFESALTTESDNLARATLLNNLGNVLAALAQIRSDANLYGQSIASFEKALELVSQDVSPTEWAETQANLGTALQALGRQEANAKLLNTAIDAYTAALLVYSRKETPEKWLLVMHQLGAALHSYGLLLKGNRTLHKAVVAYKNALALLDADNYAFELTATHNNRGAVLHHLAESEENPERIKEAIHSYEKALTVSMEQQLPFHLAVIIRVNKATAQNALVELTKDAVLAQDVADEFELILECFPHALQPLCVKHCEAQLNQARKLAGTSAAA
;
A
#
# COMPACT_ATOMS: atom_id res chain seq x y z
N MET A 1 -5.97 -23.17 -1.94
CA MET A 1 -4.63 -22.54 -1.92
C MET A 1 -4.43 -21.70 -0.67
N LYS A 2 -3.24 -21.80 -0.06
CA LYS A 2 -2.69 -20.75 0.78
C LYS A 2 -1.87 -19.88 -0.16
N TYR A 3 -2.21 -18.61 -0.29
CA TYR A 3 -1.41 -17.66 -1.07
C TYR A 3 -0.06 -17.46 -0.38
N SER A 4 1.01 -17.28 -1.14
CA SER A 4 2.30 -16.87 -0.59
C SER A 4 2.18 -15.53 0.16
N ASN A 5 3.08 -15.28 1.10
CA ASN A 5 3.14 -13.95 1.72
C ASN A 5 3.91 -13.00 0.79
N ASN A 6 3.20 -12.09 0.13
CA ASN A 6 3.79 -11.05 -0.69
C ASN A 6 3.72 -9.70 0.03
N TYR A 7 4.78 -8.89 -0.10
CA TYR A 7 4.86 -7.55 0.47
C TYR A 7 4.21 -6.54 -0.47
N ILE A 8 3.42 -5.62 0.09
CA ILE A 8 2.73 -4.55 -0.64
C ILE A 8 3.38 -3.22 -0.28
N LEU A 9 3.48 -2.32 -1.24
CA LEU A 9 4.07 -0.99 -1.06
C LEU A 9 2.96 0.05 -1.17
N TYR A 10 2.78 0.88 -0.16
CA TYR A 10 1.82 1.99 -0.24
C TYR A 10 2.55 3.26 -0.67
N PRO A 11 2.02 3.99 -1.66
CA PRO A 11 2.60 5.25 -2.11
C PRO A 11 2.56 6.30 -0.99
N VAL A 12 3.25 7.42 -1.20
CA VAL A 12 3.23 8.54 -0.23
C VAL A 12 1.80 8.96 0.05
N ASN A 13 1.43 9.04 1.33
CA ASN A 13 0.11 9.51 1.74
C ASN A 13 0.03 11.05 1.65
N ARG A 14 -0.11 11.56 0.43
CA ARG A 14 -0.22 13.01 0.15
C ARG A 14 -1.44 13.66 0.82
N ALA A 15 -2.47 12.90 1.19
CA ALA A 15 -3.62 13.42 1.93
C ALA A 15 -3.24 13.69 3.39
N LEU A 16 -2.51 12.78 4.03
CA LEU A 16 -1.98 12.99 5.38
C LEU A 16 -0.98 14.15 5.42
N GLU A 17 -0.08 14.28 4.44
CA GLU A 17 0.87 15.39 4.40
C GLU A 17 0.18 16.75 4.34
N ARG A 18 -0.87 16.86 3.52
CA ARG A 18 -1.70 18.06 3.43
C ARG A 18 -2.44 18.32 4.75
N ALA A 19 -3.01 17.28 5.36
CA ALA A 19 -3.64 17.42 6.67
C ALA A 19 -2.64 17.91 7.74
N ILE A 20 -1.41 17.40 7.77
CA ILE A 20 -0.39 17.88 8.71
C ILE A 20 0.00 19.32 8.39
N ALA A 21 0.24 19.67 7.13
CA ALA A 21 0.54 21.04 6.73
C ALA A 21 -0.58 22.03 7.12
N ASP A 22 -1.84 21.64 6.90
CA ASP A 22 -3.02 22.45 7.24
C ASP A 22 -3.19 22.63 8.75
N SER A 23 -2.72 21.68 9.56
CA SER A 23 -2.74 21.78 11.02
C SER A 23 -1.73 22.80 11.55
N LEU A 24 -0.63 23.06 10.84
CA LEU A 24 0.45 23.93 11.32
C LEU A 24 -0.02 25.34 11.66
N ARG A 25 -0.95 25.90 10.89
CA ARG A 25 -1.53 27.23 11.15
C ARG A 25 -2.38 27.29 12.42
N LEU A 26 -2.74 26.14 12.97
CA LEU A 26 -3.56 25.98 14.17
C LEU A 26 -2.71 25.60 15.41
N LEU A 27 -1.41 25.40 15.23
CA LEU A 27 -0.49 24.90 16.24
C LEU A 27 0.50 25.97 16.69
N GLY A 28 1.00 25.84 17.92
CA GLY A 28 2.14 26.63 18.40
C GLY A 28 3.48 26.12 17.88
N ASP A 29 4.53 26.94 18.00
CA ASP A 29 5.87 26.70 17.43
C ASP A 29 6.47 25.33 17.80
N GLU A 30 6.26 24.87 19.04
CA GLU A 30 6.77 23.59 19.54
C GLU A 30 6.14 22.38 18.82
N ALA A 31 4.81 22.41 18.63
CA ALA A 31 4.10 21.36 17.91
C ALA A 31 4.41 21.40 16.41
N ALA A 32 4.60 22.59 15.84
CA ALA A 32 4.99 22.75 14.43
C ALA A 32 6.37 22.14 14.13
N ALA A 33 7.31 22.20 15.10
CA ALA A 33 8.63 21.57 14.95
C ALA A 33 8.57 20.04 14.81
N ALA A 34 7.51 19.40 15.33
CA ALA A 34 7.29 17.95 15.26
C ALA A 34 6.67 17.48 13.92
N ALA A 35 6.30 18.40 13.03
CA ALA A 35 5.68 18.09 11.73
C ALA A 35 6.65 17.60 10.65
N LYS A 36 7.92 17.34 11.00
CA LYS A 36 8.87 16.74 10.07
C LYS A 36 8.54 15.24 9.94
N PRO A 37 8.32 14.73 8.72
CA PRO A 37 8.14 13.31 8.53
C PRO A 37 9.42 12.60 8.96
N ASP A 38 9.24 11.53 9.72
CA ASP A 38 10.28 10.58 10.03
C ASP A 38 10.56 9.75 8.78
N THR A 39 11.64 10.13 8.11
CA THR A 39 12.21 9.40 6.97
C THR A 39 13.32 8.44 7.43
N GLN A 40 13.59 8.34 8.73
CA GLN A 40 14.59 7.44 9.27
C GLN A 40 14.00 6.03 9.38
N ILE A 41 14.70 5.08 8.77
CA ILE A 41 14.34 3.67 8.81
C ILE A 41 14.95 3.08 10.08
N THR A 42 14.18 3.07 11.17
CA THR A 42 14.53 2.28 12.37
C THR A 42 13.76 0.95 12.33
N VAL A 43 14.54 -0.11 12.16
CA VAL A 43 14.20 -1.45 11.63
C VAL A 43 13.30 -2.30 12.55
N ALA A 44 13.09 -1.92 13.81
CA ALA A 44 12.35 -2.76 14.77
C ALA A 44 10.91 -2.28 15.04
N ASP A 45 10.72 -1.03 15.47
CA ASP A 45 9.43 -0.60 16.06
C ASP A 45 8.37 -0.14 15.06
N LYS A 46 8.76 0.40 13.90
CA LYS A 46 7.78 1.03 12.97
C LYS A 46 7.06 0.03 12.07
N PHE A 47 7.61 -1.18 11.91
CA PHE A 47 7.10 -2.19 11.01
C PHE A 47 6.38 -3.37 11.69
N LEU A 48 6.46 -3.47 13.03
CA LEU A 48 5.73 -4.49 13.81
C LEU A 48 4.22 -4.49 13.52
N HIS A 49 3.68 -3.35 13.06
CA HIS A 49 2.24 -3.12 12.87
C HIS A 49 1.77 -3.22 11.41
N THR A 50 2.67 -3.38 10.43
CA THR A 50 2.29 -3.24 9.01
C THR A 50 2.22 -4.53 8.20
N ARG A 51 2.43 -5.75 8.77
CA ARG A 51 2.25 -7.05 8.06
C ARG A 51 2.69 -7.03 6.59
N GLY A 52 3.91 -6.53 6.34
CA GLY A 52 4.47 -6.48 4.99
C GLY A 52 4.09 -5.26 4.14
N ASN A 53 3.68 -4.16 4.77
CA ASN A 53 3.49 -2.89 4.09
C ASN A 53 4.68 -1.95 4.31
N TYR A 54 5.25 -1.43 3.22
CA TYR A 54 6.26 -0.38 3.24
C TYR A 54 5.62 0.97 2.92
N GLU A 55 5.87 1.96 3.78
CA GLU A 55 5.48 3.35 3.60
C GLU A 55 6.74 4.23 3.67
N LEU A 56 6.82 5.23 2.79
CA LEU A 56 8.03 6.05 2.64
C LEU A 56 8.15 7.13 3.71
N ARG A 57 7.02 7.60 4.26
CA ARG A 57 6.96 8.77 5.15
C ARG A 57 6.00 8.49 6.29
N HIS A 58 6.49 8.58 7.51
CA HIS A 58 5.71 8.45 8.73
C HIS A 58 5.75 9.74 9.52
N PHE A 59 4.66 10.09 10.20
CA PHE A 59 4.63 11.21 11.13
C PHE A 59 4.64 10.68 12.57
N SER A 60 5.28 11.41 13.47
CA SER A 60 5.29 11.05 14.89
C SER A 60 3.87 11.11 15.47
N THR A 61 3.57 10.30 16.48
CA THR A 61 2.27 10.37 17.16
C THR A 61 2.02 11.75 17.76
N ASN A 62 3.07 12.44 18.22
CA ASN A 62 2.96 13.77 18.83
C ASN A 62 2.35 14.81 17.87
N ILE A 63 2.82 14.88 16.62
CA ILE A 63 2.23 15.80 15.63
C ILE A 63 0.81 15.36 15.26
N LEU A 64 0.56 14.05 15.15
CA LEU A 64 -0.77 13.54 14.81
C LEU A 64 -1.79 13.87 15.91
N GLU A 65 -1.46 13.66 17.19
CA GLU A 65 -2.32 14.02 18.32
C GLU A 65 -2.53 15.54 18.43
N SER A 66 -1.49 16.33 18.18
CA SER A 66 -1.60 17.79 18.15
C SER A 66 -2.52 18.25 17.02
N ALA A 67 -2.37 17.70 15.82
CA ALA A 67 -3.22 17.98 14.66
C ALA A 67 -4.67 17.56 14.90
N GLN A 68 -4.90 16.39 15.53
CA GLN A 68 -6.22 15.94 15.92
C GLN A 68 -6.91 16.97 16.82
N ALA A 69 -6.26 17.35 17.94
CA ALA A 69 -6.82 18.30 18.89
C ALA A 69 -7.08 19.68 18.25
N ALA A 70 -6.18 20.13 17.36
CA ALA A 70 -6.34 21.39 16.64
C ALA A 70 -7.55 21.39 15.69
N PHE A 71 -7.75 20.31 14.93
CA PHE A 71 -8.91 20.17 14.05
C PHE A 71 -10.22 20.03 14.83
N GLU A 72 -10.25 19.26 15.90
CA GLU A 72 -11.42 19.14 16.79
C GLU A 72 -11.81 20.50 17.38
N SER A 73 -10.83 21.30 17.82
CA SER A 73 -11.05 22.66 18.30
C SER A 73 -11.59 23.59 17.21
N ALA A 74 -10.97 23.60 16.02
CA ALA A 74 -11.40 24.43 14.90
C ALA A 74 -12.83 24.11 14.43
N LEU A 75 -13.25 22.84 14.50
CA LEU A 75 -14.60 22.41 14.15
C LEU A 75 -15.69 22.98 15.08
N THR A 76 -15.35 23.46 16.28
CA THR A 76 -16.32 24.07 17.21
C THR A 76 -16.71 25.49 16.83
N THR A 77 -15.85 26.19 16.09
CA THR A 77 -16.04 27.59 15.71
C THR A 77 -16.28 27.77 14.22
N GLU A 78 -15.88 26.80 13.38
CA GLU A 78 -16.11 26.86 11.94
C GLU A 78 -17.59 26.63 11.60
N SER A 79 -18.15 27.55 10.82
CA SER A 79 -19.56 27.58 10.46
C SER A 79 -19.81 27.33 8.98
N ASP A 80 -18.81 27.56 8.13
CA ASP A 80 -18.90 27.30 6.69
C ASP A 80 -18.86 25.79 6.40
N ASN A 81 -19.85 25.29 5.66
CA ASN A 81 -19.98 23.84 5.41
C ASN A 81 -18.78 23.26 4.66
N LEU A 82 -18.23 23.99 3.69
CA LEU A 82 -17.09 23.52 2.89
C LEU A 82 -15.83 23.47 3.75
N ALA A 83 -15.56 24.54 4.51
CA ALA A 83 -14.44 24.58 5.45
C ALA A 83 -14.54 23.49 6.53
N ARG A 84 -15.74 23.25 7.08
CA ARG A 84 -15.99 22.14 8.01
C ARG A 84 -15.72 20.78 7.37
N ALA A 85 -16.15 20.57 6.12
CA ALA A 85 -15.89 19.33 5.40
C ALA A 85 -14.38 19.10 5.20
N THR A 86 -13.62 20.16 4.85
CA THR A 86 -12.15 20.09 4.74
C THR A 86 -11.51 19.74 6.09
N LEU A 87 -11.92 20.38 7.18
CA LEU A 87 -11.42 20.08 8.52
C LEU A 87 -11.73 18.63 8.94
N LEU A 88 -12.95 18.15 8.69
CA LEU A 88 -13.36 16.77 8.95
C LEU A 88 -12.57 15.76 8.11
N ASN A 89 -12.31 16.07 6.85
CA ASN A 89 -11.48 15.23 5.97
C ASN A 89 -10.02 15.18 6.48
N ASN A 90 -9.45 16.31 6.90
CA ASN A 90 -8.10 16.35 7.48
C ASN A 90 -8.03 15.61 8.82
N LEU A 91 -9.01 15.78 9.69
CA LEU A 91 -9.15 15.02 10.93
C LEU A 91 -9.24 13.51 10.65
N GLY A 92 -10.06 13.11 9.67
CA GLY A 92 -10.17 11.72 9.24
C GLY A 92 -8.82 11.12 8.82
N ASN A 93 -8.03 11.85 8.05
CA ASN A 93 -6.69 11.40 7.63
C ASN A 93 -5.73 11.22 8.82
N VAL A 94 -5.73 12.17 9.76
CA VAL A 94 -4.92 12.10 10.99
C VAL A 94 -5.34 10.92 11.87
N LEU A 95 -6.64 10.72 12.06
CA LEU A 95 -7.18 9.59 12.83
C LEU A 95 -6.83 8.24 12.19
N ALA A 96 -6.88 8.13 10.86
CA ALA A 96 -6.47 6.91 10.15
C ALA A 96 -4.98 6.62 10.35
N ALA A 97 -4.12 7.65 10.33
CA ALA A 97 -2.70 7.49 10.58
C ALA A 97 -2.42 7.02 12.03
N LEU A 98 -3.10 7.62 13.02
CA LEU A 98 -3.03 7.18 14.41
C LEU A 98 -3.53 5.73 14.58
N ALA A 99 -4.63 5.37 13.91
CA ALA A 99 -5.17 4.02 13.91
C ALA A 99 -4.16 3.00 13.36
N GLN A 100 -3.48 3.33 12.26
CA GLN A 100 -2.45 2.48 11.66
C GLN A 100 -1.25 2.29 12.59
N ILE A 101 -0.75 3.37 13.21
CA ILE A 101 0.40 3.31 14.12
C ILE A 101 0.06 2.49 15.38
N ARG A 102 -1.15 2.66 15.92
CA ARG A 102 -1.59 2.00 17.17
C ARG A 102 -2.24 0.63 16.96
N SER A 103 -2.49 0.25 15.70
CA SER A 103 -3.32 -0.90 15.36
C SER A 103 -4.72 -0.86 16.02
N ASP A 104 -5.33 0.33 16.09
CA ASP A 104 -6.57 0.56 16.83
C ASP A 104 -7.79 0.69 15.89
N ALA A 105 -8.66 -0.32 15.92
CA ALA A 105 -9.89 -0.34 15.12
C ALA A 105 -10.88 0.78 15.48
N ASN A 106 -10.90 1.24 16.73
CA ASN A 106 -11.80 2.31 17.15
C ASN A 106 -11.38 3.65 16.53
N LEU A 107 -10.08 3.90 16.41
CA LEU A 107 -9.56 5.10 15.72
C LEU A 107 -9.88 5.07 14.22
N TYR A 108 -9.85 3.90 13.58
CA TYR A 108 -10.36 3.77 12.21
C TYR A 108 -11.86 4.07 12.12
N GLY A 109 -12.67 3.61 13.09
CA GLY A 109 -14.09 3.95 13.15
C GLY A 109 -14.33 5.46 13.27
N GLN A 110 -13.55 6.17 14.08
CA GLN A 110 -13.62 7.64 14.19
C GLN A 110 -13.17 8.35 12.91
N SER A 111 -12.13 7.83 12.23
CA SER A 111 -11.68 8.32 10.93
C SER A 111 -12.81 8.22 9.89
N ILE A 112 -13.42 7.04 9.77
CA ILE A 112 -14.56 6.77 8.87
C ILE A 112 -15.72 7.72 9.16
N ALA A 113 -16.11 7.86 10.43
CA ALA A 113 -17.20 8.75 10.83
C ALA A 113 -16.89 10.23 10.51
N SER A 114 -15.62 10.64 10.54
CA SER A 114 -15.21 12.00 10.16
C SER A 114 -15.38 12.24 8.66
N PHE A 115 -14.99 11.27 7.82
CA PHE A 115 -15.23 11.36 6.37
C PHE A 115 -16.72 11.31 6.02
N GLU A 116 -17.51 10.46 6.68
CA GLU A 116 -18.95 10.39 6.48
C GLU A 116 -19.64 11.73 6.81
N LYS A 117 -19.28 12.36 7.93
CA LYS A 117 -19.75 13.72 8.25
C LYS A 117 -19.30 14.77 7.25
N ALA A 118 -18.10 14.66 6.68
CA ALA A 118 -17.67 15.56 5.62
C ALA A 118 -18.55 15.39 4.36
N LEU A 119 -18.88 14.14 3.99
CA LEU A 119 -19.76 13.81 2.86
C LEU A 119 -21.24 14.21 3.07
N GLU A 120 -21.65 14.53 4.29
CA GLU A 120 -22.96 15.17 4.55
C GLU A 120 -22.97 16.66 4.19
N LEU A 121 -21.79 17.29 4.16
CA LEU A 121 -21.61 18.73 3.93
C LEU A 121 -21.19 19.06 2.48
N VAL A 122 -20.59 18.11 1.77
CA VAL A 122 -20.20 18.24 0.36
C VAL A 122 -20.89 17.19 -0.51
N SER A 123 -21.20 17.53 -1.75
CA SER A 123 -21.81 16.62 -2.72
C SER A 123 -21.09 16.67 -4.06
N GLN A 124 -21.29 15.64 -4.88
CA GLN A 124 -20.72 15.57 -6.23
C GLN A 124 -21.12 16.77 -7.10
N ASP A 125 -22.35 17.27 -6.99
CA ASP A 125 -22.86 18.34 -7.86
C ASP A 125 -22.39 19.75 -7.43
N VAL A 126 -22.18 19.96 -6.13
CA VAL A 126 -21.85 21.28 -5.56
C VAL A 126 -20.35 21.46 -5.36
N SER A 127 -19.68 20.42 -4.88
CA SER A 127 -18.25 20.43 -4.54
C SER A 127 -17.59 19.13 -5.01
N PRO A 128 -17.55 18.89 -6.34
CA PRO A 128 -17.15 17.61 -6.93
C PRO A 128 -15.77 17.16 -6.46
N THR A 129 -14.80 18.09 -6.41
CA THR A 129 -13.41 17.78 -6.06
C THR A 129 -13.29 17.37 -4.59
N GLU A 130 -13.88 18.13 -3.67
CA GLU A 130 -13.86 17.85 -2.23
C GLU A 130 -14.61 16.56 -1.92
N TRP A 131 -15.76 16.34 -2.57
CA TRP A 131 -16.51 15.10 -2.45
C TRP A 131 -15.68 13.89 -2.91
N ALA A 132 -15.03 13.98 -4.08
CA ALA A 132 -14.21 12.89 -4.61
C ALA A 132 -12.95 12.63 -3.77
N GLU A 133 -12.30 13.67 -3.26
CA GLU A 133 -11.19 13.54 -2.31
C GLU A 133 -11.64 12.83 -1.03
N THR A 134 -12.77 13.23 -0.46
CA THR A 134 -13.32 12.64 0.75
C THR A 134 -13.69 11.17 0.55
N GLN A 135 -14.29 10.82 -0.60
CA GLN A 135 -14.57 9.44 -0.99
C GLN A 135 -13.28 8.59 -1.09
N ALA A 136 -12.22 9.11 -1.71
CA ALA A 136 -10.96 8.39 -1.82
C ALA A 136 -10.29 8.17 -0.45
N ASN A 137 -10.35 9.16 0.44
CA ASN A 137 -9.79 9.04 1.79
C ASN A 137 -10.62 8.08 2.66
N LEU A 138 -11.95 8.12 2.56
CA LEU A 138 -12.86 7.15 3.16
C LEU A 138 -12.53 5.72 2.70
N GLY A 139 -12.34 5.52 1.40
CA GLY A 139 -11.92 4.23 0.83
C GLY A 139 -10.61 3.72 1.44
N THR A 140 -9.66 4.63 1.70
CA THR A 140 -8.36 4.29 2.32
C THR A 140 -8.54 3.81 3.77
N ALA A 141 -9.34 4.51 4.57
CA ALA A 141 -9.61 4.11 5.96
C ALA A 141 -10.39 2.79 6.05
N LEU A 142 -11.44 2.63 5.23
CA LEU A 142 -12.22 1.39 5.13
C LEU A 142 -11.36 0.20 4.68
N GLN A 143 -10.46 0.41 3.72
CA GLN A 143 -9.53 -0.61 3.26
C GLN A 143 -8.58 -1.04 4.38
N ALA A 144 -8.03 -0.08 5.12
CA ALA A 144 -7.10 -0.38 6.21
C ALA A 144 -7.79 -1.18 7.34
N LEU A 145 -8.96 -0.73 7.80
CA LEU A 145 -9.75 -1.46 8.80
C LEU A 145 -10.20 -2.84 8.28
N GLY A 146 -10.67 -2.90 7.03
CA GLY A 146 -11.09 -4.15 6.40
C GLY A 146 -9.97 -5.19 6.31
N ARG A 147 -8.72 -4.77 6.08
CA ARG A 147 -7.55 -5.65 6.15
C ARG A 147 -7.23 -6.07 7.58
N GLN A 148 -7.27 -5.13 8.53
CA GLN A 148 -6.97 -5.40 9.95
C GLN A 148 -7.92 -6.44 10.54
N GLU A 149 -9.22 -6.35 10.22
CA GLU A 149 -10.26 -7.25 10.73
C GLU A 149 -10.57 -8.45 9.82
N ALA A 150 -9.91 -8.55 8.65
CA ALA A 150 -10.27 -9.49 7.59
C ALA A 150 -11.77 -9.42 7.22
N ASN A 151 -12.30 -8.20 7.07
CA ASN A 151 -13.71 -7.92 6.86
C ASN A 151 -14.02 -7.58 5.40
N ALA A 152 -14.65 -8.53 4.69
CA ALA A 152 -14.99 -8.39 3.28
C ALA A 152 -15.99 -7.26 3.01
N LYS A 153 -16.90 -6.97 3.94
CA LYS A 153 -17.89 -5.91 3.75
C LYS A 153 -17.22 -4.55 3.71
N LEU A 154 -16.31 -4.28 4.65
CA LEU A 154 -15.53 -3.04 4.69
C LEU A 154 -14.68 -2.87 3.43
N LEU A 155 -14.03 -3.95 2.97
CA LEU A 155 -13.25 -3.93 1.73
C LEU A 155 -14.12 -3.66 0.49
N ASN A 156 -15.36 -4.18 0.45
CA ASN A 156 -16.28 -3.87 -0.64
C ASN A 156 -16.72 -2.39 -0.59
N THR A 157 -17.06 -1.87 0.60
CA THR A 157 -17.39 -0.44 0.75
C THR A 157 -16.20 0.46 0.36
N ALA A 158 -14.96 0.05 0.62
CA ALA A 158 -13.78 0.77 0.15
C ALA A 158 -13.69 0.83 -1.38
N ILE A 159 -13.98 -0.29 -2.06
CA ILE A 159 -14.04 -0.37 -3.53
C ILE A 159 -15.13 0.58 -4.07
N ASP A 160 -16.29 0.62 -3.42
CA ASP A 160 -17.40 1.50 -3.79
C ASP A 160 -16.99 2.98 -3.65
N ALA A 161 -16.34 3.35 -2.54
CA ALA A 161 -15.86 4.72 -2.30
C ALA A 161 -14.79 5.17 -3.32
N TYR A 162 -13.81 4.32 -3.64
CA TYR A 162 -12.85 4.64 -4.71
C TYR A 162 -13.53 4.77 -6.08
N THR A 163 -14.51 3.90 -6.37
CA THR A 163 -15.26 3.96 -7.62
C THR A 163 -16.08 5.25 -7.70
N ALA A 164 -16.65 5.71 -6.58
CA ALA A 164 -17.34 6.99 -6.48
C ALA A 164 -16.39 8.17 -6.77
N ALA A 165 -15.18 8.19 -6.19
CA ALA A 165 -14.18 9.22 -6.49
C ALA A 165 -13.81 9.27 -7.98
N LEU A 166 -13.77 8.11 -8.67
CA LEU A 166 -13.50 7.99 -10.11
C LEU A 166 -14.66 8.45 -11.01
N LEU A 167 -15.82 8.82 -10.46
CA LEU A 167 -16.87 9.52 -11.21
C LEU A 167 -16.51 10.99 -11.49
N VAL A 168 -15.66 11.57 -10.65
CA VAL A 168 -15.16 12.95 -10.79
C VAL A 168 -13.74 12.94 -11.33
N TYR A 169 -12.86 12.13 -10.74
CA TYR A 169 -11.49 12.05 -11.20
C TYR A 169 -11.41 11.28 -12.50
N SER A 170 -10.80 11.89 -13.52
CA SER A 170 -10.64 11.29 -14.84
C SER A 170 -9.19 11.31 -15.30
N ARG A 171 -8.82 10.36 -16.16
CA ARG A 171 -7.49 10.29 -16.78
C ARG A 171 -7.13 11.57 -17.54
N LYS A 172 -8.12 12.30 -18.07
CA LYS A 172 -7.92 13.48 -18.93
C LYS A 172 -7.84 14.77 -18.13
N GLU A 173 -8.74 14.96 -17.16
CA GLU A 173 -8.91 16.25 -16.48
C GLU A 173 -8.13 16.32 -15.17
N THR A 174 -8.01 15.19 -14.46
CA THR A 174 -7.31 15.10 -13.18
C THR A 174 -6.38 13.87 -13.15
N PRO A 175 -5.40 13.77 -14.07
CA PRO A 175 -4.59 12.57 -14.27
C PRO A 175 -3.90 12.08 -12.99
N GLU A 176 -3.36 13.00 -12.19
CA GLU A 176 -2.68 12.66 -10.93
C GLU A 176 -3.63 12.09 -9.88
N LYS A 177 -4.81 12.70 -9.67
CA LYS A 177 -5.80 12.16 -8.73
C LYS A 177 -6.34 10.81 -9.20
N TRP A 178 -6.61 10.69 -10.49
CA TRP A 178 -7.11 9.47 -11.11
C TRP A 178 -6.13 8.31 -10.97
N LEU A 179 -4.83 8.53 -11.24
CA LEU A 179 -3.82 7.47 -11.14
C LEU A 179 -3.67 6.96 -9.68
N LEU A 180 -3.70 7.88 -8.71
CA LEU A 180 -3.55 7.53 -7.30
C LEU A 180 -4.77 6.72 -6.84
N VAL A 181 -5.99 7.13 -7.21
CA VAL A 181 -7.20 6.36 -6.88
C VAL A 181 -7.23 5.01 -7.59
N MET A 182 -6.76 4.91 -8.84
CA MET A 182 -6.63 3.61 -9.54
C MET A 182 -5.65 2.67 -8.83
N HIS A 183 -4.51 3.18 -8.34
CA HIS A 183 -3.58 2.39 -7.52
C HIS A 183 -4.27 1.86 -6.25
N GLN A 184 -4.93 2.75 -5.51
CA GLN A 184 -5.60 2.41 -4.25
C GLN A 184 -6.76 1.41 -4.46
N LEU A 185 -7.54 1.59 -5.53
CA LEU A 185 -8.57 0.65 -5.96
C LEU A 185 -7.97 -0.73 -6.26
N GLY A 186 -6.81 -0.79 -6.95
CA GLY A 186 -6.07 -2.03 -7.18
C GLY A 186 -5.71 -2.73 -5.87
N ALA A 187 -5.25 -2.00 -4.86
CA ALA A 187 -4.89 -2.54 -3.55
C ALA A 187 -6.11 -3.05 -2.76
N ALA A 188 -7.25 -2.36 -2.83
CA ALA A 188 -8.49 -2.80 -2.19
C ALA A 188 -9.07 -4.04 -2.88
N LEU A 189 -9.12 -4.06 -4.21
CA LEU A 189 -9.53 -5.23 -5.00
C LEU A 189 -8.63 -6.43 -4.73
N HIS A 190 -7.32 -6.20 -4.58
CA HIS A 190 -6.38 -7.25 -4.21
C HIS A 190 -6.75 -7.87 -2.86
N SER A 191 -6.88 -7.06 -1.82
CA SER A 191 -7.21 -7.53 -0.47
C SER A 191 -8.56 -8.25 -0.42
N TYR A 192 -9.57 -7.70 -1.09
CA TYR A 192 -10.90 -8.31 -1.21
C TYR A 192 -10.86 -9.65 -1.96
N GLY A 193 -10.10 -9.71 -3.05
CA GLY A 193 -9.91 -10.92 -3.85
C GLY A 193 -9.21 -12.04 -3.09
N LEU A 194 -8.20 -11.72 -2.27
CA LEU A 194 -7.53 -12.70 -1.41
C LEU A 194 -8.48 -13.26 -0.35
N LEU A 195 -9.25 -12.40 0.31
CA LEU A 195 -10.16 -12.79 1.38
C LEU A 195 -11.27 -13.73 0.88
N LEU A 196 -11.84 -13.43 -0.30
CA LEU A 196 -12.90 -14.24 -0.91
C LEU A 196 -12.39 -15.33 -1.86
N LYS A 197 -11.07 -15.41 -2.07
CA LYS A 197 -10.42 -16.32 -3.04
C LYS A 197 -11.01 -16.19 -4.45
N GLY A 198 -11.26 -14.96 -4.89
CA GLY A 198 -11.96 -14.65 -6.14
C GLY A 198 -11.03 -14.13 -7.24
N ASN A 199 -10.67 -14.98 -8.20
CA ASN A 199 -9.78 -14.60 -9.32
C ASN A 199 -10.35 -13.47 -10.17
N ARG A 200 -11.68 -13.39 -10.35
CA ARG A 200 -12.30 -12.27 -11.08
C ARG A 200 -11.96 -10.92 -10.45
N THR A 201 -11.93 -10.83 -9.13
CA THR A 201 -11.57 -9.61 -8.41
C THR A 201 -10.08 -9.33 -8.54
N LEU A 202 -9.22 -10.35 -8.44
CA LEU A 202 -7.78 -10.19 -8.67
C LEU A 202 -7.48 -9.71 -10.10
N HIS A 203 -8.18 -10.21 -11.12
CA HIS A 203 -8.08 -9.69 -12.49
C HIS A 203 -8.46 -8.20 -12.58
N LYS A 204 -9.51 -7.76 -11.88
CA LYS A 204 -9.85 -6.33 -11.77
C LYS A 204 -8.73 -5.53 -11.11
N ALA A 205 -8.06 -6.07 -10.08
CA ALA A 205 -6.92 -5.42 -9.44
C ALA A 205 -5.75 -5.23 -10.43
N VAL A 206 -5.44 -6.24 -11.26
CA VAL A 206 -4.43 -6.12 -12.33
C VAL A 206 -4.79 -4.99 -13.31
N VAL A 207 -6.06 -4.89 -13.71
CA VAL A 207 -6.53 -3.82 -14.61
C VAL A 207 -6.38 -2.43 -13.96
N ALA A 208 -6.77 -2.29 -12.70
CA ALA A 208 -6.62 -1.02 -11.96
C ALA A 208 -5.15 -0.58 -11.89
N TYR A 209 -4.22 -1.50 -11.58
CA TYR A 209 -2.79 -1.17 -11.62
C TYR A 209 -2.27 -0.87 -13.02
N LYS A 210 -2.71 -1.58 -14.07
CA LYS A 210 -2.34 -1.25 -15.47
C LYS A 210 -2.80 0.16 -15.86
N ASN A 211 -3.98 0.57 -15.40
CA ASN A 211 -4.48 1.93 -15.62
C ASN A 211 -3.62 2.98 -14.92
N ALA A 212 -3.24 2.77 -13.66
CA ALA A 212 -2.33 3.67 -12.94
C ALA A 212 -0.95 3.76 -13.63
N LEU A 213 -0.37 2.62 -14.02
CA LEU A 213 0.91 2.55 -14.74
C LEU A 213 0.93 3.31 -16.07
N ALA A 214 -0.23 3.50 -16.71
CA ALA A 214 -0.32 4.20 -17.99
C ALA A 214 -0.07 5.72 -17.90
N LEU A 215 0.10 6.26 -16.69
CA LEU A 215 0.42 7.66 -16.42
C LEU A 215 1.69 7.83 -15.58
N LEU A 216 2.31 6.74 -15.13
CA LEU A 216 3.48 6.78 -14.24
C LEU A 216 4.76 6.72 -15.08
N ASP A 217 5.71 7.58 -14.75
CA ASP A 217 7.04 7.62 -15.34
C ASP A 217 8.10 7.73 -14.23
N ALA A 218 9.34 7.35 -14.56
CA ALA A 218 10.42 7.28 -13.58
C ALA A 218 10.93 8.66 -13.15
N ASP A 219 10.73 9.71 -13.96
CA ASP A 219 11.27 11.05 -13.68
C ASP A 219 10.38 11.81 -12.69
N ASN A 220 9.05 11.66 -12.80
CA ASN A 220 8.08 12.39 -11.99
C ASN A 220 7.49 11.55 -10.86
N TYR A 221 7.45 10.22 -11.02
CA TYR A 221 6.71 9.32 -10.13
C TYR A 221 7.47 8.02 -9.82
N ALA A 222 8.79 8.11 -9.64
CA ALA A 222 9.65 6.94 -9.38
C ALA A 222 9.10 5.99 -8.31
N PHE A 223 8.69 6.53 -7.16
CA PHE A 223 8.20 5.71 -6.05
C PHE A 223 6.82 5.08 -6.37
N GLU A 224 5.88 5.86 -6.87
CA GLU A 224 4.56 5.37 -7.26
C GLU A 224 4.67 4.34 -8.40
N LEU A 225 5.58 4.52 -9.36
CA LEU A 225 5.88 3.57 -10.43
C LEU A 225 6.41 2.25 -9.86
N THR A 226 7.40 2.31 -8.97
CA THR A 226 7.94 1.14 -8.27
C THR A 226 6.86 0.42 -7.45
N ALA A 227 6.09 1.15 -6.64
CA ALA A 227 5.04 0.57 -5.80
C ALA A 227 3.95 -0.10 -6.64
N THR A 228 3.52 0.55 -7.72
CA THR A 228 2.47 0.03 -8.60
C THR A 228 2.92 -1.23 -9.34
N HIS A 229 4.16 -1.26 -9.83
CA HIS A 229 4.74 -2.45 -10.45
C HIS A 229 4.89 -3.61 -9.46
N ASN A 230 5.37 -3.37 -8.24
CA ASN A 230 5.46 -4.39 -7.20
C ASN A 230 4.09 -4.96 -6.84
N ASN A 231 3.11 -4.09 -6.58
CA ASN A 231 1.79 -4.53 -6.14
C ASN A 231 1.03 -5.27 -7.25
N ARG A 232 1.22 -4.86 -8.52
CA ARG A 232 0.75 -5.63 -9.67
C ARG A 232 1.41 -7.01 -9.74
N GLY A 233 2.71 -7.09 -9.48
CA GLY A 233 3.44 -8.36 -9.37
C GLY A 233 2.83 -9.28 -8.31
N ALA A 234 2.48 -8.74 -7.14
CA ALA A 234 1.85 -9.51 -6.06
C ALA A 234 0.49 -10.07 -6.45
N VAL A 235 -0.36 -9.28 -7.10
CA VAL A 235 -1.66 -9.77 -7.60
C VAL A 235 -1.48 -10.85 -8.65
N LEU A 236 -0.56 -10.65 -9.61
CA LEU A 236 -0.28 -11.63 -10.65
C LEU A 236 0.26 -12.93 -10.07
N HIS A 237 1.12 -12.83 -9.05
CA HIS A 237 1.64 -13.99 -8.33
C HIS A 237 0.49 -14.80 -7.72
N HIS A 238 -0.44 -14.17 -6.98
CA HIS A 238 -1.57 -14.90 -6.39
C HIS A 238 -2.54 -15.47 -7.41
N LEU A 239 -2.82 -14.74 -8.50
CA LEU A 239 -3.59 -15.29 -9.61
C LEU A 239 -2.89 -16.53 -10.18
N ALA A 240 -1.58 -16.49 -10.33
CA ALA A 240 -0.82 -17.57 -10.92
C ALA A 240 -0.74 -18.80 -10.02
N GLU A 241 -0.61 -18.61 -8.70
CA GLU A 241 -0.75 -19.67 -7.71
C GLU A 241 -2.15 -20.31 -7.77
N SER A 242 -3.20 -19.49 -7.89
CA SER A 242 -4.57 -20.00 -7.97
C SER A 242 -4.89 -20.70 -9.28
N GLU A 243 -4.29 -20.28 -10.38
CA GLU A 243 -4.53 -20.80 -11.73
C GLU A 243 -3.50 -21.87 -12.13
N GLU A 244 -2.50 -22.15 -11.27
CA GLU A 244 -1.33 -23.01 -11.55
C GLU A 244 -0.66 -22.65 -12.88
N ASN A 245 -0.48 -21.34 -13.13
CA ASN A 245 -0.10 -20.80 -14.42
C ASN A 245 1.34 -20.24 -14.43
N PRO A 246 2.32 -20.96 -15.02
CA PRO A 246 3.71 -20.52 -15.03
C PRO A 246 3.94 -19.25 -15.87
N GLU A 247 3.16 -19.02 -16.94
CA GLU A 247 3.28 -17.79 -17.75
C GLU A 247 2.83 -16.57 -16.96
N ARG A 248 1.83 -16.73 -16.08
CA ARG A 248 1.41 -15.64 -15.20
C ARG A 248 2.42 -15.38 -14.08
N ILE A 249 3.11 -16.41 -13.57
CA ILE A 249 4.26 -16.20 -12.66
C ILE A 249 5.36 -15.40 -13.37
N LYS A 250 5.68 -15.70 -14.63
CA LYS A 250 6.63 -14.90 -15.42
C LYS A 250 6.18 -13.44 -15.58
N GLU A 251 4.87 -13.19 -15.79
CA GLU A 251 4.31 -11.84 -15.82
C GLU A 251 4.49 -11.11 -14.46
N ALA A 252 4.36 -11.83 -13.34
CA ALA A 252 4.60 -11.31 -12.00
C ALA A 252 6.07 -10.94 -11.80
N ILE A 253 7.00 -11.85 -12.14
CA ILE A 253 8.45 -11.65 -12.07
C ILE A 253 8.85 -10.41 -12.88
N HIS A 254 8.36 -10.29 -14.12
CA HIS A 254 8.63 -9.12 -14.96
C HIS A 254 8.14 -7.80 -14.31
N SER A 255 6.99 -7.84 -13.64
CA SER A 255 6.49 -6.68 -12.91
C SER A 255 7.41 -6.31 -11.74
N TYR A 256 7.92 -7.29 -10.99
CA TYR A 256 8.90 -7.03 -9.92
C TYR A 256 10.25 -6.53 -10.46
N GLU A 257 10.73 -7.05 -11.59
CA GLU A 257 11.95 -6.56 -12.24
C GLU A 257 11.85 -5.09 -12.64
N LYS A 258 10.70 -4.67 -13.19
CA LYS A 258 10.42 -3.26 -13.48
C LYS A 258 10.43 -2.41 -12.20
N ALA A 259 9.79 -2.88 -11.13
CA ALA A 259 9.82 -2.18 -9.84
C ALA A 259 11.26 -2.02 -9.31
N LEU A 260 12.05 -3.10 -9.37
CA LEU A 260 13.44 -3.13 -8.91
C LEU A 260 14.33 -2.20 -9.72
N THR A 261 14.21 -2.24 -11.06
CA THR A 261 14.98 -1.40 -11.99
C THR A 261 14.76 0.08 -11.67
N VAL A 262 13.49 0.53 -11.63
CA VAL A 262 13.15 1.92 -11.30
C VAL A 262 13.68 2.29 -9.91
N SER A 263 13.52 1.41 -8.91
CA SER A 263 13.96 1.70 -7.55
C SER A 263 15.47 1.89 -7.43
N MET A 264 16.25 1.13 -8.18
CA MET A 264 17.72 1.19 -8.17
C MET A 264 18.23 2.38 -8.99
N GLU A 265 17.69 2.59 -10.19
CA GLU A 265 18.10 3.69 -11.08
C GLU A 265 17.77 5.07 -10.49
N GLN A 266 16.61 5.19 -9.86
CA GLN A 266 16.17 6.43 -9.21
C GLN A 266 16.68 6.56 -7.76
N GLN A 267 17.53 5.63 -7.30
CA GLN A 267 18.14 5.65 -5.96
C GLN A 267 17.11 5.80 -4.83
N LEU A 268 15.96 5.13 -4.99
CA LEU A 268 14.95 5.06 -3.93
C LEU A 268 15.53 4.34 -2.69
N PRO A 269 14.95 4.52 -1.49
CA PRO A 269 15.52 3.93 -0.28
C PRO A 269 15.79 2.43 -0.43
N PHE A 270 17.00 2.00 -0.08
CA PHE A 270 17.50 0.66 -0.42
C PHE A 270 16.62 -0.50 0.10
N HIS A 271 15.94 -0.33 1.25
CA HIS A 271 15.00 -1.32 1.78
C HIS A 271 13.91 -1.70 0.76
N LEU A 272 13.47 -0.73 -0.05
CA LEU A 272 12.47 -0.94 -1.10
C LEU A 272 12.96 -2.00 -2.09
N ALA A 273 14.20 -1.86 -2.57
CA ALA A 273 14.82 -2.81 -3.49
C ALA A 273 14.94 -4.20 -2.86
N VAL A 274 15.28 -4.30 -1.57
CA VAL A 274 15.36 -5.59 -0.87
C VAL A 274 14.00 -6.27 -0.76
N ILE A 275 12.94 -5.55 -0.38
CA ILE A 275 11.59 -6.12 -0.31
C ILE A 275 11.09 -6.56 -1.69
N ILE A 276 11.39 -5.80 -2.75
CA ILE A 276 11.05 -6.21 -4.12
C ILE A 276 11.83 -7.46 -4.53
N ARG A 277 13.10 -7.59 -4.14
CA ARG A 277 13.88 -8.83 -4.34
C ARG A 277 13.26 -10.03 -3.64
N VAL A 278 12.81 -9.88 -2.39
CA VAL A 278 12.10 -10.93 -1.66
C VAL A 278 10.84 -11.38 -2.41
N ASN A 279 10.02 -10.43 -2.87
CA ASN A 279 8.82 -10.74 -3.65
C ASN A 279 9.15 -11.45 -4.98
N LYS A 280 10.17 -10.97 -5.70
CA LYS A 280 10.63 -11.56 -6.97
C LYS A 280 11.13 -12.99 -6.76
N ALA A 281 12.01 -13.21 -5.78
CA ALA A 281 12.58 -14.52 -5.45
C ALA A 281 11.49 -15.51 -4.99
N THR A 282 10.50 -15.03 -4.22
CA THR A 282 9.33 -15.85 -3.84
C THR A 282 8.53 -16.28 -5.07
N ALA A 283 8.31 -15.39 -6.04
CA ALA A 283 7.64 -15.74 -7.30
C ALA A 283 8.48 -16.69 -8.17
N GLN A 284 9.82 -16.54 -8.19
CA GLN A 284 10.71 -17.48 -8.87
C GLN A 284 10.64 -18.88 -8.22
N ASN A 285 10.56 -18.98 -6.89
CA ASN A 285 10.32 -20.25 -6.22
C ASN A 285 9.00 -20.90 -6.64
N ALA A 286 7.91 -20.12 -6.71
CA ALA A 286 6.64 -20.64 -7.22
C ALA A 286 6.75 -21.11 -8.69
N LEU A 287 7.56 -20.43 -9.52
CA LEU A 287 7.84 -20.90 -10.88
C LEU A 287 8.57 -22.25 -10.88
N VAL A 288 9.61 -22.39 -10.05
CA VAL A 288 10.35 -23.65 -9.87
C VAL A 288 9.41 -24.77 -9.47
N GLU A 289 8.45 -24.52 -8.59
CA GLU A 289 7.47 -25.54 -8.20
C GLU A 289 6.61 -26.01 -9.37
N LEU A 290 6.24 -25.11 -10.29
CA LEU A 290 5.43 -25.42 -11.46
C LEU A 290 6.24 -26.08 -12.58
N THR A 291 7.48 -25.66 -12.80
CA THR A 291 8.31 -26.10 -13.93
C THR A 291 9.30 -27.20 -13.60
N LYS A 292 9.58 -27.41 -12.32
CA LYS A 292 10.63 -28.32 -11.81
C LYS A 292 12.03 -27.99 -12.34
N ASP A 293 12.28 -26.71 -12.62
CA ASP A 293 13.58 -26.22 -13.09
C ASP A 293 14.60 -26.17 -11.94
N ALA A 294 15.51 -27.15 -11.91
CA ALA A 294 16.50 -27.27 -10.85
C ALA A 294 17.62 -26.20 -10.93
N VAL A 295 17.90 -25.68 -12.12
CA VAL A 295 18.90 -24.61 -12.28
C VAL A 295 18.34 -23.33 -11.68
N LEU A 296 17.10 -22.99 -12.04
CA LEU A 296 16.42 -21.85 -11.44
C LEU A 296 16.25 -22.03 -9.92
N ALA A 297 16.03 -23.25 -9.43
CA ALA A 297 15.97 -23.52 -7.99
C ALA A 297 17.26 -23.15 -7.26
N GLN A 298 18.42 -23.42 -7.88
CA GLN A 298 19.72 -23.03 -7.33
C GLN A 298 19.87 -21.50 -7.34
N ASP A 299 19.56 -20.83 -8.46
CA ASP A 299 19.64 -19.37 -8.56
C ASP A 299 18.77 -18.67 -7.50
N VAL A 300 17.59 -19.22 -7.21
CA VAL A 300 16.69 -18.69 -6.18
C VAL A 300 17.24 -18.92 -4.77
N ALA A 301 17.86 -20.06 -4.50
CA ALA A 301 18.54 -20.31 -3.22
C ALA A 301 19.67 -19.29 -3.00
N ASP A 302 20.51 -19.08 -4.02
CA ASP A 302 21.60 -18.12 -3.96
C ASP A 302 21.10 -16.68 -3.73
N GLU A 303 19.98 -16.28 -4.36
CA GLU A 303 19.38 -14.95 -4.13
C GLU A 303 18.83 -14.81 -2.69
N PHE A 304 18.20 -15.84 -2.12
CA PHE A 304 17.75 -15.76 -0.72
C PHE A 304 18.90 -15.76 0.28
N GLU A 305 19.99 -16.49 0.01
CA GLU A 305 21.23 -16.42 0.79
C GLU A 305 21.82 -15.01 0.77
N LEU A 306 21.95 -14.41 -0.42
CA LEU A 306 22.37 -13.02 -0.58
C LEU A 306 21.49 -12.06 0.22
N ILE A 307 20.16 -12.23 0.16
CA ILE A 307 19.21 -11.39 0.90
C ILE A 307 19.44 -11.46 2.40
N LEU A 308 19.57 -12.68 2.94
CA LEU A 308 19.74 -12.92 4.38
C LEU A 308 21.11 -12.46 4.90
N GLU A 309 22.17 -12.64 4.11
CA GLU A 309 23.54 -12.32 4.54
C GLU A 309 23.90 -10.84 4.34
N CYS A 310 23.55 -10.27 3.19
CA CYS A 310 23.96 -8.89 2.84
C CYS A 310 22.97 -7.83 3.31
N PHE A 311 21.70 -8.20 3.52
CA PHE A 311 20.64 -7.24 3.89
C PHE A 311 19.86 -7.62 5.16
N PRO A 312 20.48 -8.16 6.23
CA PRO A 312 19.74 -8.57 7.43
C PRO A 312 19.02 -7.41 8.12
N HIS A 313 19.61 -6.21 8.10
CA HIS A 313 19.00 -5.00 8.62
C HIS A 313 17.85 -4.48 7.75
N ALA A 314 17.75 -4.97 6.50
CA ALA A 314 16.67 -4.59 5.62
C ALA A 314 15.35 -5.32 5.92
N LEU A 315 15.43 -6.41 6.70
CA LEU A 315 14.36 -7.39 6.87
C LEU A 315 13.81 -7.34 8.29
N GLN A 316 12.49 -7.36 8.40
CA GLN A 316 11.81 -7.56 9.67
C GLN A 316 11.87 -9.03 10.11
N PRO A 317 11.65 -9.34 11.40
CA PRO A 317 11.70 -10.73 11.89
C PRO A 317 10.79 -11.72 11.13
N LEU A 318 9.58 -11.31 10.74
CA LEU A 318 8.70 -12.17 9.93
C LEU A 318 9.18 -12.32 8.49
N CYS A 319 9.84 -11.30 7.94
CA CYS A 319 10.44 -11.36 6.61
C CYS A 319 11.66 -12.25 6.58
N VAL A 320 12.51 -12.20 7.62
CA VAL A 320 13.62 -13.14 7.80
C VAL A 320 13.11 -14.58 7.80
N LYS A 321 12.11 -14.89 8.64
CA LYS A 321 11.50 -16.22 8.69
C LYS A 321 10.92 -16.67 7.34
N HIS A 322 10.29 -15.75 6.60
CA HIS A 322 9.80 -16.04 5.24
C HIS A 322 10.95 -16.37 4.29
N CYS A 323 12.01 -15.56 4.28
CA CYS A 323 13.19 -15.79 3.44
C CYS A 323 13.89 -17.12 3.80
N GLU A 324 14.05 -17.44 5.08
CA GLU A 324 14.60 -18.73 5.53
C GLU A 324 13.74 -19.91 5.06
N ALA A 325 12.42 -19.80 5.14
CA ALA A 325 11.51 -20.85 4.66
C ALA A 325 11.62 -21.04 3.13
N GLN A 326 11.65 -19.93 2.38
CA GLN A 326 11.81 -19.94 0.92
C GLN A 326 13.17 -20.48 0.48
N LEU A 327 14.25 -20.14 1.19
CA LEU A 327 15.59 -20.67 0.95
C LEU A 327 15.61 -22.20 1.13
N ASN A 328 15.07 -22.70 2.23
CA ASN A 328 15.02 -24.14 2.49
C ASN A 328 14.21 -24.89 1.43
N GLN A 329 13.12 -24.28 0.95
CA GLN A 329 12.32 -24.81 -0.14
C GLN A 329 13.09 -24.87 -1.47
N ALA A 330 13.78 -23.77 -1.84
CA ALA A 330 14.60 -23.69 -3.04
C ALA A 330 15.71 -24.76 -3.05
N ARG A 331 16.48 -24.87 -1.96
CA ARG A 331 17.54 -25.88 -1.78
C ARG A 331 17.01 -27.31 -1.92
N LYS A 332 15.82 -27.59 -1.37
CA LYS A 332 15.19 -28.91 -1.51
C LYS A 332 14.85 -29.21 -2.97
N LEU A 333 14.30 -28.24 -3.70
CA LEU A 333 13.93 -28.39 -5.11
C LEU A 333 15.15 -28.54 -6.02
N ALA A 334 16.25 -27.82 -5.73
CA ALA A 334 17.53 -27.99 -6.41
C ALA A 334 18.11 -29.40 -6.21
N GLY A 335 18.09 -29.91 -4.97
CA GLY A 335 18.61 -31.24 -4.63
C GLY A 335 17.81 -32.44 -5.17
N THR A 336 16.50 -32.28 -5.42
CA THR A 336 15.65 -33.38 -5.94
C THR A 336 15.97 -33.82 -7.37
N SER A 337 16.71 -33.02 -8.15
CA SER A 337 17.11 -33.38 -9.52
C SER A 337 18.40 -34.20 -9.61
N ALA A 338 19.21 -34.30 -8.54
CA ALA A 338 20.47 -35.04 -8.56
C ALA A 338 20.29 -36.56 -8.30
N ALA A 339 19.05 -37.01 -8.05
CA ALA A 339 18.72 -38.39 -7.66
C ALA A 339 17.73 -39.09 -8.61
N ALA A 340 17.51 -38.57 -9.82
CA ALA A 340 16.69 -39.17 -10.88
C ALA A 340 17.52 -39.43 -12.13
#